data_AF-A0A9E3YY04-F1
#
_entry.id   AF-A0A9E3YY04-F1
#
_cell.length_a   1.000
_cell.length_b   1.000
_cell.length_c   1.000
_cell.angle_alpha   90.00
_cell.angle_beta   90.00
_cell.angle_gamma   90.00
#
_symmetry.space_group_name_H-M   'P 1'
#
loop_
_entity.id
_entity.type
_entity.pdbx_description
1 polymer ?
#
loop_
_entity_poly.entity_id
_entity_poly.type
_entity_poly.pdbx_seq_one_letter_code
_entity_poly.pdbx_strand_id
1 'polypeptide(L)'
;MVKYRAVIDDPSLSRVRGIPLEEEEGLGALTIAGYLREVCQRYAEREAVVFRHGDMVERWTYQELWDRSRQVARSLIASGVGRDTRVGILMTNRPEYLSALFGTALAGGVAVALSTFSTKPELQHLL
;
A
#
# COMPACT_ATOMS: atom_id res chain seq x y z
N MET A 1 4.49 -24.64 6.78
CA MET A 1 4.11 -25.04 8.16
C MET A 1 5.30 -24.78 9.06
N VAL A 2 5.33 -23.67 9.79
CA VAL A 2 6.27 -23.47 10.90
C VAL A 2 5.53 -22.70 11.99
N LYS A 3 5.10 -23.40 13.04
CA LYS A 3 4.52 -22.80 14.25
C LYS A 3 5.66 -22.55 15.23
N TYR A 4 6.28 -21.36 15.18
CA TYR A 4 7.08 -20.91 16.31
C TYR A 4 6.12 -20.44 17.40
N ARG A 5 5.92 -21.27 18.42
CA ARG A 5 5.16 -20.92 19.62
C ARG A 5 6.16 -20.74 20.76
N ALA A 6 6.74 -19.54 20.88
CA ALA A 6 7.45 -19.18 22.09
C ALA A 6 6.40 -19.04 23.21
N VAL A 7 6.40 -19.97 24.16
CA VAL A 7 5.64 -19.80 25.40
C VAL A 7 6.57 -19.06 26.36
N ILE A 8 6.37 -17.75 26.48
CA ILE A 8 6.98 -16.94 27.54
C ILE A 8 6.07 -17.09 28.75
N ASP A 9 6.53 -17.81 29.78
CA ASP A 9 5.82 -18.06 31.03
C ASP A 9 6.36 -17.13 32.13
N ASP A 10 6.23 -15.82 31.89
CA ASP A 10 6.62 -14.78 32.83
C ASP A 10 5.35 -14.18 33.47
N PRO A 11 5.13 -14.39 34.77
CA PRO A 11 3.93 -13.92 35.47
C PRO A 11 3.86 -12.39 35.62
N SER A 12 4.93 -11.64 35.31
CA SER A 12 4.90 -10.18 35.25
C SER A 12 4.29 -9.61 33.96
N LEU A 13 4.09 -10.45 32.94
CA LEU A 13 3.52 -10.03 31.66
C LEU A 13 1.99 -10.18 31.66
N SER A 14 1.29 -9.11 31.28
CA SER A 14 -0.13 -9.19 30.94
C SER A 14 -0.31 -9.83 29.57
N ARG A 15 -1.00 -10.97 29.50
CA ARG A 15 -1.27 -11.69 28.25
C ARG A 15 -2.72 -11.47 27.81
N VAL A 16 -2.90 -10.63 26.80
CA VAL A 16 -4.20 -10.43 26.14
C VAL A 16 -4.30 -11.35 24.91
N ARG A 17 -5.47 -11.94 24.68
CA ARG A 17 -5.79 -12.69 23.45
C ARG A 17 -7.14 -12.21 22.92
N GLY A 18 -7.17 -11.81 21.66
CA GLY A 18 -8.41 -11.52 20.91
C GLY A 18 -8.74 -12.66 19.95
N ILE A 19 -9.92 -12.57 19.33
CA ILE A 19 -10.27 -13.37 18.15
C ILE A 19 -9.30 -13.04 16.99
N PRO A 20 -9.10 -13.94 16.01
CA PRO A 20 -8.40 -13.60 14.77
C PRO A 20 -9.01 -12.34 14.13
N LEU A 21 -8.17 -11.44 13.59
CA LEU A 21 -8.65 -10.20 12.95
C LEU A 21 -9.61 -10.47 11.78
N GLU A 22 -9.49 -11.62 11.12
CA GLU A 22 -10.40 -12.07 10.08
C GLU A 22 -11.81 -12.43 10.58
N GLU A 23 -11.97 -12.67 11.88
CA GLU A 23 -13.24 -12.96 12.55
C GLU A 23 -13.83 -11.71 13.24
N GLU A 24 -13.11 -10.59 13.28
CA GLU A 24 -13.56 -9.38 13.96
C GLU A 24 -14.40 -8.50 13.01
N GLU A 25 -15.69 -8.42 13.33
CA GLU A 25 -16.66 -7.66 12.54
C GLU A 25 -16.33 -6.16 12.49
N GLY A 26 -16.44 -5.57 11.30
CA GLY A 26 -16.26 -4.13 11.09
C GLY A 26 -14.83 -3.69 10.73
N LEU A 27 -13.82 -4.57 10.81
CA LEU A 27 -12.44 -4.21 10.43
C LEU A 27 -12.27 -3.97 8.91
N GLY A 28 -13.06 -4.65 8.08
CA GLY A 28 -12.92 -4.58 6.62
C GLY A 28 -11.63 -5.24 6.11
N ALA A 29 -11.12 -4.79 4.97
CA ALA A 29 -9.91 -5.37 4.38
C ALA A 29 -8.66 -5.23 5.26
N LEU A 30 -7.98 -6.35 5.47
CA LEU A 30 -6.76 -6.44 6.28
C LEU A 30 -5.46 -6.08 5.54
N THR A 31 -5.55 -5.57 4.30
CA THR A 31 -4.39 -5.17 3.49
C THR A 31 -4.68 -3.89 2.72
N ILE A 32 -3.65 -3.09 2.42
CA ILE A 32 -3.78 -1.87 1.60
C ILE A 32 -4.39 -2.17 0.22
N ALA A 33 -3.99 -3.28 -0.42
CA ALA A 33 -4.56 -3.71 -1.69
C ALA A 33 -6.03 -4.12 -1.57
N GLY A 34 -6.38 -4.83 -0.50
CA GLY A 34 -7.77 -5.19 -0.18
C GLY A 34 -8.63 -3.96 0.10
N TYR A 35 -8.10 -2.99 0.85
CA TYR A 35 -8.78 -1.75 1.18
C TYR A 35 -9.16 -0.98 -0.08
N LEU A 36 -8.23 -0.77 -1.01
CA LEU A 36 -8.55 -0.09 -2.27
C LEU A 36 -9.63 -0.84 -3.06
N ARG A 37 -9.57 -2.19 -3.09
CA ARG A 37 -10.59 -3.01 -3.76
C ARG A 37 -11.97 -2.80 -3.15
N GLU A 38 -12.09 -2.85 -1.83
CA GLU A 38 -13.37 -2.66 -1.12
C GLU A 38 -13.93 -1.25 -1.33
N VAL A 39 -13.07 -0.23 -1.25
CA VAL A 39 -13.48 1.16 -1.49
C VAL A 39 -13.96 1.32 -2.93
N CYS A 40 -13.24 0.77 -3.91
CA CYS A 40 -13.63 0.82 -5.32
C CYS A 40 -14.97 0.11 -5.56
N GLN A 41 -15.21 -1.05 -4.93
CA GLN A 41 -16.49 -1.78 -5.05
C GLN A 41 -17.68 -0.98 -4.54
N ARG A 42 -17.50 -0.14 -3.51
CA ARG A 42 -18.58 0.65 -2.90
C ARG A 42 -18.74 2.03 -3.52
N TYR A 43 -17.65 2.63 -3.98
CA TYR A 43 -17.56 4.05 -4.29
C TYR A 43 -16.87 4.36 -5.62
N ALA A 44 -16.88 3.42 -6.57
CA ALA A 44 -16.22 3.51 -7.89
C ALA A 44 -16.29 4.90 -8.54
N GLU A 45 -17.49 5.49 -8.63
CA GLU A 45 -17.74 6.75 -9.33
C GLU A 45 -17.42 8.02 -8.50
N ARG A 46 -17.05 7.87 -7.22
CA ARG A 46 -16.70 9.03 -6.38
C ARG A 46 -15.27 9.49 -6.64
N GLU A 47 -15.03 10.78 -6.47
CA GLU A 47 -13.68 11.37 -6.56
C GLU A 47 -12.75 10.76 -5.50
N ALA A 48 -11.60 10.27 -5.94
CA ALA A 48 -10.53 9.73 -5.10
C ALA A 48 -9.31 10.66 -5.07
N VAL A 49 -9.04 11.33 -6.20
CA VAL A 49 -7.88 12.23 -6.36
C VAL A 49 -8.34 13.53 -6.97
N VAL A 50 -7.91 14.63 -6.36
CA VAL A 50 -8.04 15.99 -6.89
C VAL A 50 -6.68 16.65 -6.80
N PHE A 51 -6.07 16.94 -7.95
CA PHE A 51 -4.73 17.51 -8.00
C PHE A 51 -4.69 18.75 -8.89
N ARG A 52 -4.14 19.85 -8.36
CA ARG A 52 -4.00 21.10 -9.11
C ARG A 52 -2.56 21.25 -9.59
N HIS A 53 -2.40 21.51 -10.88
CA HIS A 53 -1.11 21.84 -11.50
C HIS A 53 -1.24 23.13 -12.31
N GLY A 54 -0.75 24.23 -11.74
CA GLY A 54 -1.01 25.57 -12.27
C GLY A 54 -2.52 25.84 -12.32
N ASP A 55 -3.01 26.22 -13.50
CA ASP A 55 -4.43 26.50 -13.74
C ASP A 55 -5.25 25.25 -14.03
N MET A 56 -4.59 24.11 -14.28
CA MET A 56 -5.27 22.84 -14.55
C MET A 56 -5.59 22.09 -13.26
N VAL A 57 -6.71 21.37 -13.27
CA VAL A 57 -7.08 20.47 -12.18
C VAL A 57 -7.37 19.09 -12.74
N GLU A 58 -6.58 18.12 -12.32
CA GLU A 58 -6.75 16.70 -12.60
C GLU A 58 -7.66 16.06 -11.53
N ARG A 59 -8.51 15.14 -11.97
CA ARG A 59 -9.48 14.40 -11.14
C ARG A 59 -9.48 12.95 -11.53
N TRP A 60 -9.38 12.07 -10.54
CA TRP A 60 -9.63 10.64 -10.73
C TRP A 60 -10.75 10.17 -9.81
N THR A 61 -11.64 9.34 -10.34
CA THR A 61 -12.54 8.53 -9.54
C THR A 61 -11.81 7.37 -8.84
N TYR A 62 -12.47 6.69 -7.89
CA TYR A 62 -11.90 5.46 -7.31
C TYR A 62 -11.71 4.34 -8.34
N GLN A 63 -12.62 4.23 -9.32
CA GLN A 63 -12.48 3.28 -10.42
C GLN A 63 -11.22 3.58 -11.24
N GLU A 64 -11.01 4.85 -11.54
CA GLU A 64 -9.85 5.32 -12.27
C GLU A 64 -8.52 5.11 -11.54
N LEU A 65 -8.50 5.35 -10.22
CA LEU A 65 -7.36 5.03 -9.38
C LEU A 65 -7.09 3.52 -9.38
N TRP A 66 -8.13 2.70 -9.20
CA TRP A 66 -8.03 1.24 -9.22
C TRP A 66 -7.43 0.72 -10.53
N ASP A 67 -7.91 1.20 -11.66
CA ASP A 67 -7.43 0.75 -12.98
C ASP A 67 -5.96 1.15 -13.21
N ARG A 68 -5.58 2.38 -12.84
CA ARG A 68 -4.18 2.83 -12.90
C ARG A 68 -3.28 2.02 -11.97
N SER A 69 -3.72 1.75 -10.73
CA SER A 69 -2.98 0.89 -9.79
C SER A 69 -2.82 -0.54 -10.31
N ARG A 70 -3.83 -1.12 -10.97
CA ARG A 70 -3.73 -2.44 -11.60
C ARG A 70 -2.74 -2.45 -12.77
N GLN A 71 -2.67 -1.39 -13.56
CA GLN A 71 -1.67 -1.27 -14.63
C GLN A 71 -0.26 -1.28 -14.05
N VAL A 72 -0.01 -0.50 -13.00
CA VAL A 72 1.29 -0.50 -12.30
C VAL A 72 1.60 -1.88 -11.72
N ALA A 73 0.65 -2.51 -11.03
CA ALA A 73 0.83 -3.84 -10.45
C ALA A 73 1.23 -4.88 -11.50
N ARG A 74 0.58 -4.87 -12.67
CA ARG A 74 0.90 -5.79 -13.78
C ARG A 74 2.32 -5.56 -14.30
N SER A 75 2.73 -4.31 -14.44
CA SER A 75 4.09 -3.95 -14.87
C SER A 75 5.15 -4.41 -13.85
N LEU A 76 4.90 -4.17 -12.56
CA LEU A 76 5.79 -4.62 -11.48
C LEU A 76 5.89 -6.15 -11.42
N ILE A 77 4.77 -6.87 -11.52
CA ILE A 77 4.76 -8.34 -11.57
C ILE A 77 5.56 -8.84 -12.78
N ALA A 78 5.37 -8.23 -13.95
CA ALA A 78 6.14 -8.57 -15.15
C ALA A 78 7.64 -8.30 -14.99
N SER A 79 8.01 -7.37 -14.10
CA SER A 79 9.38 -7.03 -13.73
C SER A 79 9.94 -7.89 -12.58
N GLY A 80 9.18 -8.89 -12.11
CA GLY A 80 9.61 -9.84 -11.08
C GLY A 80 9.25 -9.46 -9.65
N VAL A 81 8.45 -8.40 -9.43
CA VAL A 81 7.98 -8.04 -8.09
C VAL A 81 6.97 -9.08 -7.59
N GLY A 82 7.15 -9.51 -6.35
CA GLY A 82 6.23 -10.40 -5.65
C GLY A 82 6.28 -10.18 -4.14
N ARG A 83 5.87 -11.21 -3.40
CA ARG A 83 5.89 -11.22 -1.92
C ARG A 83 7.26 -10.78 -1.40
N ASP A 84 7.24 -9.93 -0.37
CA ASP A 84 8.43 -9.42 0.34
C ASP A 84 9.38 -8.55 -0.51
N THR A 85 9.04 -8.27 -1.77
CA THR A 85 9.83 -7.37 -2.61
C THR A 85 9.61 -5.93 -2.18
N ARG A 86 10.69 -5.18 -1.95
CA ARG A 86 10.64 -3.74 -1.65
C ARG A 86 10.73 -2.94 -2.94
N VAL A 87 9.80 -2.03 -3.16
CA VAL A 87 9.78 -1.15 -4.35
C VAL A 87 9.95 0.29 -3.90
N GLY A 88 11.10 0.88 -4.22
CA GLY A 88 11.38 2.30 -3.98
C GLY A 88 10.56 3.20 -4.90
N ILE A 89 9.82 4.14 -4.32
CA ILE A 89 9.05 5.15 -5.05
C ILE A 89 9.70 6.52 -4.76
N LEU A 90 10.48 7.01 -5.72
CA LEU A 90 11.12 8.33 -5.67
C LEU A 90 10.41 9.27 -6.65
N MET A 91 9.52 10.10 -6.13
CA MET A 91 8.64 10.96 -6.94
C MET A 91 8.12 12.12 -6.11
N THR A 92 7.86 13.27 -6.75
CA THR A 92 7.23 14.43 -6.10
C THR A 92 5.75 14.16 -5.77
N ASN A 93 5.08 15.08 -5.08
CA ASN A 93 3.64 14.96 -4.84
C ASN A 93 2.86 15.11 -6.16
N ARG A 94 2.44 13.99 -6.73
CA ARG A 94 1.63 13.89 -7.95
C ARG A 94 0.73 12.64 -7.94
N PRO A 95 -0.39 12.64 -8.67
CA PRO A 95 -1.39 11.56 -8.62
C PRO A 95 -0.84 10.15 -8.84
N GLU A 96 0.17 10.01 -9.70
CA GLU A 96 0.82 8.74 -10.04
C GLU A 96 1.47 8.06 -8.82
N TYR A 97 1.83 8.82 -7.79
CA TYR A 97 2.30 8.26 -6.53
C TYR A 97 1.29 7.30 -5.91
N LEU A 98 0.00 7.64 -5.94
CA LEU A 98 -1.05 6.77 -5.41
C LEU A 98 -1.17 5.50 -6.26
N SER A 99 -1.09 5.63 -7.58
CA SER A 99 -1.09 4.47 -8.49
C SER A 99 0.10 3.55 -8.21
N ALA A 100 1.28 4.11 -7.95
CA ALA A 100 2.49 3.35 -7.62
C ALA A 100 2.42 2.67 -6.24
N LEU A 101 1.91 3.36 -5.23
CA LEU A 101 1.72 2.85 -3.88
C LEU A 101 0.78 1.63 -3.87
N PHE A 102 -0.43 1.82 -4.40
CA PHE A 102 -1.43 0.77 -4.46
C PHE A 102 -1.05 -0.32 -5.46
N GLY A 103 -0.42 0.02 -6.58
CA GLY A 103 0.09 -0.94 -7.56
C GLY A 103 1.16 -1.85 -6.97
N THR A 104 2.07 -1.31 -6.16
CA THR A 104 3.07 -2.10 -5.43
C THR A 104 2.40 -3.06 -4.44
N ALA A 105 1.44 -2.57 -3.65
CA ALA A 105 0.70 -3.41 -2.72
C ALA A 105 -0.09 -4.52 -3.44
N LEU A 106 -0.71 -4.21 -4.58
CA LEU A 106 -1.43 -5.16 -5.43
C LEU A 106 -0.49 -6.21 -6.06
N ALA A 107 0.75 -5.85 -6.35
CA ALA A 107 1.79 -6.78 -6.77
C ALA A 107 2.32 -7.68 -5.64
N GLY A 108 1.89 -7.45 -4.39
CA GLY A 108 2.35 -8.17 -3.21
C GLY A 108 3.68 -7.66 -2.63
N GLY A 109 4.16 -6.52 -3.16
CA GLY A 109 5.37 -5.86 -2.67
C GLY A 109 5.10 -4.86 -1.54
N VAL A 110 6.19 -4.33 -0.99
CA VAL A 110 6.21 -3.28 0.03
C VAL A 110 6.68 -1.99 -0.63
N ALA A 111 5.80 -0.98 -0.65
CA ALA A 111 6.16 0.35 -1.15
C ALA A 111 7.07 1.06 -0.15
N VAL A 112 8.22 1.55 -0.64
CA VAL A 112 9.18 2.34 0.13
C VAL A 112 9.14 3.76 -0.41
N ALA A 113 8.52 4.67 0.34
CA ALA A 113 8.43 6.08 -0.04
C ALA A 113 9.79 6.77 0.16
N LEU A 114 10.35 7.30 -0.93
CA LEU A 114 11.62 8.03 -0.91
C LEU A 114 11.36 9.52 -1.17
N SER A 115 11.95 10.38 -0.34
CA SER A 115 11.82 11.82 -0.49
C SER A 115 12.67 12.32 -1.66
N THR A 116 12.09 13.16 -2.51
CA THR A 116 12.83 13.87 -3.56
C THR A 116 13.79 14.94 -3.00
N PHE A 117 13.68 15.26 -1.71
CA PHE A 117 14.62 16.13 -1.01
C PHE A 117 15.77 15.38 -0.36
N SER A 118 15.78 14.04 -0.42
CA SER A 118 16.86 13.26 0.20
C SER A 118 18.20 13.56 -0.44
N THR A 119 19.20 13.78 0.41
CA THR A 119 20.58 13.99 -0.04
C THR A 119 21.18 12.68 -0.54
N LYS A 120 22.28 12.77 -1.29
CA LYS A 120 22.99 11.58 -1.79
C LYS A 120 23.39 10.60 -0.65
N PRO A 121 23.97 11.05 0.49
CA PRO A 121 24.26 10.15 1.61
C PRO A 121 23.01 9.49 2.21
N GLU A 122 21.89 10.20 2.28
CA GLU A 122 20.63 9.63 2.77
C GLU A 122 20.09 8.56 1.82
N LEU A 123 20.11 8.81 0.51
CA LEU A 123 19.68 7.80 -0.48
C LEU A 123 20.58 6.56 -0.47
N GLN A 124 21.89 6.72 -0.22
CA GLN A 124 22.81 5.59 -0.05
C GLN A 124 22.50 4.75 1.20
N HIS A 125 21.86 5.32 2.21
CA HIS A 125 21.44 4.59 3.41
C HIS A 125 20.08 3.91 3.22
N LEU A 126 19.21 4.48 2.39
CA LEU A 126 17.83 3.99 2.17
C LEU A 126 17.72 2.89 1.11
N LEU A 127 18.68 2.79 0.18
CA LEU A 127 18.73 1.82 -0.92
C LEU A 127 19.67 0.66 -0.61
#